data_AF-A0A151DYL8-F1
#
_entry.id   AF-A0A151DYL8-F1
#
_cell.length_a   1.000
_cell.length_b   1.000
_cell.length_c   1.000
_cell.angle_alpha   90.00
_cell.angle_beta   90.00
_cell.angle_gamma   90.00
#
_symmetry.space_group_name_H-M   'P 1'
#
loop_
_entity.id
_entity.type
_entity.pdbx_description
1 polymer ?
#
loop_
_entity_poly.entity_id
_entity_poly.type
_entity_poly.pdbx_seq_one_letter_code
_entity_poly.pdbx_strand_id
1 'polypeptide(L)' 'MSQFKTMNKKVIELFDEKTGDVIRTFCFSNPKEFYEFVKGFNEKKYPGYGWRYKDKRGKERKK' A
#
# COMPACT_ATOMS: atom_id res chain seq x y z
N MET A 1 0.66 -27.41 13.90
CA MET A 1 1.70 -26.45 13.45
C MET A 1 1.00 -25.28 12.77
N SER A 2 1.11 -24.08 13.33
CA SER A 2 0.34 -22.91 12.91
C SER A 2 0.79 -22.45 11.52
N GLN A 3 -0.06 -22.66 10.53
CA GLN A 3 0.16 -22.26 9.15
C GLN A 3 -0.16 -20.76 9.02
N PHE A 4 0.65 -19.91 9.66
CA PHE A 4 0.63 -18.48 9.38
C PHE A 4 1.14 -18.29 7.95
N LYS A 5 0.22 -18.42 6.98
CA LYS A 5 0.42 -17.90 5.63
C LYS A 5 0.75 -16.43 5.79
N THR A 6 2.01 -16.08 5.59
CA THR A 6 2.48 -14.69 5.52
C THR A 6 1.74 -14.04 4.36
N MET A 7 0.56 -13.49 4.61
CA MET A 7 -0.19 -12.73 3.62
C MET A 7 0.64 -11.48 3.38
N ASN A 8 1.35 -11.44 2.25
CA ASN A 8 2.06 -10.26 1.76
C ASN A 8 1.01 -9.17 1.52
N LYS A 9 0.68 -8.40 2.56
CA LYS A 9 -0.34 -7.36 2.49
C LYS A 9 0.34 -6.05 2.09
N LYS A 10 0.26 -5.75 0.80
CA LYS A 10 0.70 -4.46 0.24
C LYS A 10 -0.40 -3.43 0.47
N VAL A 11 -0.04 -2.26 0.94
CA VAL A 11 -1.00 -1.21 1.27
C VAL A 11 -0.57 0.11 0.61
N ILE A 12 -1.52 0.81 0.00
CA ILE A 12 -1.35 2.17 -0.50
C ILE A 12 -2.22 3.08 0.35
N GLU A 13 -1.62 4.07 1.00
CA GLU A 13 -2.34 5.13 1.71
C GLU A 13 -2.34 6.38 0.84
N LEU A 14 -3.52 6.86 0.51
CA LEU A 14 -3.76 8.17 -0.09
C LEU A 14 -3.97 9.16 1.05
N PHE A 15 -3.16 10.21 1.08
CA PHE A 15 -3.23 11.24 2.10
C PHE A 15 -3.36 12.63 1.47
N ASP A 16 -4.02 13.53 2.17
CA ASP A 16 -4.10 14.94 1.80
C ASP A 16 -2.76 15.62 2.12
N GLU A 17 -2.15 16.30 1.15
CA GLU A 17 -0.80 16.88 1.31
C GLU A 17 -0.78 18.08 2.27
N LYS A 18 -1.91 18.75 2.47
CA LYS A 18 -2.00 19.94 3.33
C LYS A 18 -2.12 19.58 4.79
N THR A 19 -2.92 18.55 5.08
CA THR A 19 -3.25 18.11 6.44
C THR A 19 -2.39 16.93 6.89
N GLY A 20 -1.88 16.14 5.95
CA GLY A 20 -1.21 14.87 6.22
C GLY A 20 -2.16 13.71 6.56
N ASP A 21 -3.48 13.95 6.52
CA ASP A 21 -4.47 12.96 6.90
C ASP A 21 -4.68 11.90 5.82
N VAL A 22 -4.78 10.64 6.25
CA VAL A 22 -5.05 9.51 5.35
C VAL A 22 -6.54 9.49 4.98
N ILE A 23 -6.84 9.83 3.74
CA ILE A 23 -8.21 9.88 3.21
C ILE A 23 -8.67 8.49 2.77
N ARG A 24 -7.77 7.69 2.18
CA ARG A 24 -8.09 6.32 1.72
C ARG A 24 -6.92 5.37 1.90
N THR A 25 -7.25 4.11 2.13
CA THR A 25 -6.28 3.03 2.22
C THR A 25 -6.71 1.87 1.33
N PHE A 26 -5.86 1.49 0.39
CA PHE A 26 -6.06 0.35 -0.51
C PHE A 26 -5.19 -0.80 -0.05
N CYS A 27 -5.81 -1.94 0.27
CA CYS A 27 -5.11 -3.15 0.71
C CYS A 27 -5.13 -4.20 -0.39
N PHE A 28 -3.97 -4.74 -0.71
CA PHE A 28 -3.79 -5.77 -1.72
C PHE A 28 -3.17 -7.01 -1.08
N SER A 29 -3.84 -8.14 -1.24
CA SER A 29 -3.31 -9.45 -0.84
C SER A 29 -2.42 -10.07 -1.93
N ASN A 30 -2.59 -9.62 -3.18
CA ASN A 30 -1.86 -10.10 -4.34
C ASN A 30 -0.91 -9.01 -4.88
N PRO A 31 0.40 -9.31 -5.05
CA PRO A 31 1.34 -8.38 -5.66
C PRO A 31 0.93 -7.92 -7.07
N LYS A 32 0.29 -8.78 -7.88
CA LYS A 32 -0.10 -8.43 -9.25
C LYS A 32 -1.14 -7.32 -9.30
N GLU A 33 -2.21 -7.44 -8.52
CA GLU A 33 -3.27 -6.43 -8.40
C GLU A 33 -2.70 -5.09 -7.93
N PHE A 34 -1.74 -5.13 -7.00
CA PHE A 34 -1.03 -3.93 -6.56
C PHE A 34 -0.30 -3.24 -7.70
N TYR A 35 0.47 -3.98 -8.52
CA TYR A 35 1.24 -3.38 -9.62
C TYR A 35 0.33 -2.78 -10.70
N GLU A 36 -0.76 -3.46 -11.05
CA GLU A 36 -1.75 -2.96 -12.00
C GLU A 36 -2.43 -1.69 -11.46
N PHE A 37 -2.78 -1.66 -10.17
CA PHE A 37 -3.32 -0.47 -9.53
C PHE A 37 -2.33 0.70 -9.53
N VAL A 38 -1.08 0.49 -9.08
CA VAL A 38 -0.07 1.56 -9.02
C VAL A 38 0.21 2.13 -10.40
N LYS A 39 0.23 1.29 -11.44
CA LYS A 39 0.42 1.74 -12.82
C LYS A 39 -0.67 2.73 -13.23
N GLY A 40 -1.94 2.36 -13.09
CA GLY A 40 -3.06 3.26 -13.41
C GLY A 40 -3.21 4.44 -12.44
N PHE A 41 -2.75 4.27 -11.20
CA PHE A 41 -2.78 5.33 -10.19
C PHE A 41 -1.74 6.42 -10.48
N ASN A 42 -0.52 6.06 -10.88
CA ASN A 42 0.53 7.01 -11.26
C ASN A 42 0.20 7.79 -12.55
N GLU A 43 -0.54 7.18 -13.47
CA GLU A 43 -1.01 7.87 -14.68
C GLU A 43 -2.02 8.98 -14.35
N LYS A 44 -2.72 8.88 -13.22
CA LYS A 44 -3.62 9.91 -12.73
C LYS A 44 -2.88 10.87 -11.80
N LYS A 45 -2.74 12.13 -12.21
CA LYS A 45 -2.28 13.20 -11.32
C LYS A 45 -3.41 13.56 -10.34
N TYR A 46 -3.15 13.48 -9.04
CA TYR A 46 -4.07 13.92 -7.99
C TYR A 46 -3.51 15.19 -7.31
N PRO A 47 -3.77 16.39 -7.85
CA PRO A 47 -3.26 17.62 -7.26
C PRO A 47 -3.81 17.81 -5.84
N GLY A 48 -2.91 18.02 -4.87
CA GLY A 48 -3.24 18.17 -3.46
C GLY A 48 -3.31 16.87 -2.66
N TYR A 49 -3.09 15.71 -3.29
CA TYR A 49 -3.06 14.42 -2.63
C TYR A 49 -1.78 13.66 -2.94
N GLY A 50 -1.11 13.21 -1.87
CA GLY A 50 0.07 12.37 -1.93
C GLY A 50 -0.32 10.92 -1.66
N TRP A 51 0.52 9.97 -2.09
CA TRP A 51 0.33 8.57 -1.74
C TRP A 51 1.63 7.95 -1.26
N ARG A 52 1.50 6.97 -0.37
CA ARG A 52 2.65 6.20 0.14
C ARG A 52 2.36 4.72 0.18
N TYR A 53 3.39 3.94 -0.09
CA TYR A 53 3.37 2.48 -0.01
C TYR A 53 3.78 2.01 1.39
N LYS A 54 2.99 1.10 1.96
CA LYS A 54 3.35 0.32 3.14
C LYS A 54 3.31 -1.15 2.80
N ASP A 55 4.46 -1.81 2.98
CA ASP A 55 4.52 -3.26 2.98
C ASP A 55 4.28 -3.75 4.41
N LYS A 56 3.19 -4.48 4.65
CA LYS A 56 2.96 -5.18 5.91
C LYS A 56 3.51 -6.60 5.89
N ARG A 57 4.51 -6.88 5.05
CA ARG A 57 5.41 -8.01 5.30
C ARG A 57 5.86 -7.92 6.75
N GLY A 58 5.45 -8.91 7.55
CA GLY A 58 5.99 -9.09 8.89
C GLY A 58 7.50 -9.02 8.77
N LYS A 59 8.11 -7.99 9.36
CA LYS A 59 9.56 -7.94 9.50
C LYS A 59 9.93 -9.09 10.43
N GLU A 60 10.12 -10.28 9.86
CA GLU A 60 11.09 -11.20 10.43
C GLU A 60 12.45 -10.52 10.20
N ARG A 61 12.84 -9.69 11.18
CA ARG A 61 14.21 -9.22 11.33
C ARG A 61 15.07 -10.48 11.38
N LYS A 62 15.70 -10.85 10.26
CA LYS A 62 16.89 -11.70 10.30
C LYS A 62 17.97 -10.88 10.99
N LYS A 63 18.16 -11.18 12.27
CA LYS A 63 19.29 -10.73 13.09
C LYS A 63 20.51 -11.57 12.76
#